data_AF-A0A936PLF8-F1
#
_entry.id   AF-A0A936PLF8-F1
#
_cell.length_a   1.000
_cell.length_b   1.000
_cell.length_c   1.000
_cell.angle_alpha   90.00
_cell.angle_beta   90.00
_cell.angle_gamma   90.00
#
_symmetry.space_group_name_H-M   'P 1'
#
loop_
_entity.id
_entity.type
_entity.pdbx_description
1 polymer ?
#
loop_
_entity_poly.entity_id
_entity_poly.type
_entity_poly.pdbx_seq_one_letter_code
_entity_poly.pdbx_strand_id
1 'polypeptide(L)' 'MYSSMIHKAKEKGIEFRFEYDELLPLWAVSDPRRIAQILNNLVSNAIKFTDKGGVMLGNKACRSESG' A
#
# COMPACT_ATOMS: atom_id res chain seq x y z
N MET A 1 5.06 4.61 -8.77
CA MET A 1 4.75 3.43 -7.92
C MET A 1 3.46 2.76 -8.36
N TYR A 2 2.30 3.41 -8.23
CA TYR A 2 0.99 2.79 -8.47
C TYR A 2 0.85 2.02 -9.80
N SER A 3 1.18 2.67 -10.93
CA SER A 3 1.12 2.03 -12.26
C SER A 3 2.01 0.77 -12.38
N SER A 4 3.21 0.79 -11.78
CA SER A 4 4.09 -0.38 -11.77
C SER A 4 3.51 -1.55 -10.97
N MET A 5 2.82 -1.27 -9.86
CA MET A 5 2.21 -2.32 -9.03
C MET A 5 0.99 -2.93 -9.72
N ILE A 6 0.16 -2.11 -10.38
CA ILE A 6 -0.94 -2.61 -11.22
C ILE A 6 -0.42 -3.53 -12.32
N HIS A 7 0.67 -3.13 -13.00
CA HIS A 7 1.23 -3.94 -14.07
C HIS A 7 1.70 -5.31 -13.56
N LYS A 8 2.47 -5.34 -12.46
CA LYS A 8 2.95 -6.59 -11.86
C LYS A 8 1.82 -7.49 -11.36
N ALA A 9 0.79 -6.91 -10.74
CA ALA A 9 -0.38 -7.67 -10.28
C ALA A 9 -1.16 -8.26 -11.46
N LYS A 10 -1.33 -7.49 -12.54
CA LYS A 10 -1.96 -7.93 -13.78
C LYS A 10 -1.17 -9.07 -14.45
N GLU A 11 0.16 -8.99 -14.47
CA GLU A 11 1.03 -10.06 -14.99
C GLU A 11 0.90 -11.36 -14.18
N LYS A 12 0.75 -11.28 -12.85
CA LYS A 12 0.45 -12.46 -12.00
C LYS A 12 -1.01 -12.91 -12.05
N GLY A 13 -1.91 -12.14 -12.65
CA GLY A 13 -3.34 -12.43 -12.65
C GLY A 13 -4.01 -12.31 -11.27
N ILE A 14 -3.51 -11.43 -10.40
CA ILE A 14 -4.08 -11.14 -9.08
C ILE A 14 -4.65 -9.73 -9.01
N GLU A 15 -5.60 -9.50 -8.10
CA GLU A 15 -6.16 -8.15 -7.88
C GLU A 15 -5.16 -7.25 -7.14
N PHE A 16 -5.15 -5.96 -7.48
CA PHE A 16 -4.48 -4.94 -6.69
C PHE A 16 -5.45 -3.79 -6.40
N ARG A 17 -5.66 -3.51 -5.11
CA ARG A 17 -6.54 -2.44 -4.65
C ARG A 17 -5.78 -1.43 -3.81
N PHE A 18 -6.19 -0.17 -3.91
CA PHE A 18 -5.70 0.90 -3.07
C PHE A 18 -6.90 1.55 -2.39
N GLU A 19 -6.88 1.55 -1.06
CA GLU A 19 -7.93 2.08 -0.21
C GLU A 19 -7.28 3.03 0.80
N TYR A 20 -7.93 4.13 1.13
CA TYR A 20 -7.45 5.02 2.17
C TYR A 20 -8.64 5.53 2.99
N ASP A 21 -8.38 5.69 4.28
CA ASP A 21 -9.35 6.23 5.23
C ASP A 21 -9.50 7.74 4.98
N GLU A 22 -10.73 8.24 5.01
CA GLU A 22 -11.02 9.68 4.93
C GLU A 22 -10.34 10.47 6.07
N LEU A 23 -10.05 9.81 7.19
CA LEU A 23 -9.34 10.39 8.33
C LEU A 23 -7.82 10.43 8.15
N LEU A 24 -7.28 9.99 7.01
CA LEU A 24 -5.85 10.07 6.75
C LEU A 24 -5.40 11.54 6.74
N PRO A 25 -4.36 11.92 7.52
CA PRO A 25 -3.85 13.28 7.50
C PRO A 25 -3.42 13.69 6.09
N LEU A 26 -3.84 14.88 5.65
CA LEU A 26 -3.47 15.43 4.34
C LEU A 26 -1.98 15.73 4.21
N TRP A 27 -1.28 15.83 5.35
CA TRP A 27 0.15 16.12 5.40
C TRP A 27 0.81 15.31 6.52
N ALA A 28 2.07 14.96 6.30
CA ALA A 28 2.93 14.29 7.27
C ALA A 28 4.37 14.79 7.11
N VAL A 29 5.08 14.92 8.22
CA VAL A 29 6.53 15.23 8.21
C VAL A 29 7.29 13.91 8.17
N SER A 30 8.03 13.67 7.10
CA SER A 30 8.80 12.43 6.89
C SER A 30 9.88 12.63 5.83
N ASP A 31 10.68 11.59 5.56
CA ASP A 31 11.51 11.50 4.36
C ASP A 31 10.72 10.84 3.22
N PRO A 32 10.30 11.58 2.18
CA PRO A 32 9.46 11.03 1.11
C PRO A 32 10.13 9.89 0.34
N ARG A 33 11.47 9.92 0.20
CA ARG A 33 12.21 8.89 -0.52
C ARG A 33 12.22 7.60 0.29
N ARG A 34 12.48 7.71 1.60
CA ARG A 34 12.50 6.53 2.49
C ARG A 34 11.12 5.90 2.60
N ILE A 35 10.06 6.70 2.73
CA ILE A 35 8.67 6.20 2.74
C ILE A 35 8.34 5.50 1.41
N ALA A 36 8.63 6.13 0.27
CA ALA A 36 8.39 5.52 -1.03
C ALA A 36 9.15 4.20 -1.19
N GLN A 37 10.41 4.13 -0.75
CA GLN A 37 11.21 2.91 -0.80
C GLN A 37 10.58 1.78 0.03
N ILE A 38 10.17 2.08 1.27
CA ILE A 38 9.52 1.12 2.16
C ILE A 38 8.23 0.60 1.52
N LEU A 39 7.35 1.50 1.05
CA LEU A 39 6.08 1.11 0.41
C LEU A 39 6.31 0.27 -0.85
N ASN A 40 7.27 0.63 -1.71
CA ASN A 40 7.60 -0.16 -2.89
C ASN A 40 8.04 -1.58 -2.51
N ASN A 41 8.90 -1.73 -1.51
CA ASN A 41 9.38 -3.04 -1.06
C ASN A 41 8.24 -3.89 -0.50
N LEU A 42 7.40 -3.31 0.36
CA LEU A 42 6.27 -4.04 0.94
C LEU A 42 5.27 -4.50 -0.14
N VAL A 43 4.84 -3.59 -1.02
CA VAL A 43 3.84 -3.91 -2.05
C VAL A 43 4.39 -4.88 -3.09
N SER A 44 5.65 -4.69 -3.53
CA SER A 44 6.26 -5.60 -4.49
C SER A 44 6.45 -7.00 -3.92
N ASN A 45 6.83 -7.12 -2.64
CA ASN A 45 6.89 -8.41 -1.97
C ASN A 45 5.49 -9.04 -1.84
N ALA A 46 4.48 -8.27 -1.44
CA ALA A 46 3.11 -8.75 -1.35
C ALA A 46 2.62 -9.33 -2.69
N ILE A 47 2.87 -8.63 -3.80
CA ILE A 47 2.52 -9.13 -5.15
C ILE A 47 3.34 -10.38 -5.50
N LYS A 48 4.66 -10.35 -5.27
CA LYS A 48 5.56 -11.47 -5.57
C LYS A 48 5.11 -12.76 -4.89
N PHE A 49 4.71 -12.68 -3.63
CA PHE A 49 4.39 -13.85 -2.80
C PHE A 49 2.89 -14.18 -2.71
N THR A 50 2.02 -13.46 -3.42
CA THR A 50 0.58 -13.79 -3.50
C THR A 50 0.29 -14.51 -4.80
N ASP A 51 -0.13 -15.77 -4.73
CA ASP A 51 -0.37 -16.60 -5.92
C ASP A 51 -1.81 -16.60 -6.42
N LYS A 52 -2.78 -16.32 -5.54
CA LYS A 52 -4.21 -16.23 -5.85
C LYS A 52 -4.87 -15.16 -4.98
N GLY A 53 -5.99 -14.61 -5.44
CA GLY A 53 -6.69 -13.52 -4.75
C GLY A 53 -6.11 -12.16 -5.13
N GLY A 54 -5.63 -11.39 -4.15
CA GLY A 54 -5.10 -10.05 -4.41
C GLY A 54 -4.42 -9.39 -3.22
N VAL A 55 -3.87 -8.20 -3.48
CA VAL A 55 -3.18 -7.35 -2.51
C VAL A 55 -3.96 -6.04 -2.37
N MET A 56 -4.27 -5.64 -1.14
CA MET A 56 -4.84 -4.33 -0.83
C MET A 56 -3.82 -3.50 -0.05
N LEU A 57 -3.51 -2.30 -0.55
CA LEU A 57 -2.73 -1.31 0.18
C LEU A 57 -3.69 -0.25 0.72
N GLY A 58 -3.63 -0.01 2.03
CA GLY A 58 -4.36 1.09 2.62
C GLY A 58 -3.91 1.45 4.03
N ASN A 59 -4.52 2.51 4.57
CA ASN A 59 -4.37 2.90 5.96
C ASN A 59 -5.64 2.57 6.74
N LYS A 60 -5.47 2.34 8.04
CA LYS A 60 -6.57 2.27 8.99
C LYS A 60 -6.36 3.37 10.02
N ALA A 61 -7.36 4.23 10.24
CA ALA A 61 -7.28 5.16 11.35
C ALA A 61 -7.29 4.38 12.67
N CYS A 62 -6.15 4.36 13.37
CA CYS A 62 -6.13 4.01 14.78
C CYS A 62 -6.46 5.28 15.56
N ARG A 63 -7.69 5.38 16.10
CA ARG A 63 -7.94 6.33 17.18
C ARG A 63 -7.06 5.90 18.36
N SER A 64 -6.15 6.76 18.81
CA SER A 64 -5.62 6.59 20.15
C SER A 64 -6.78 6.84 21.10
N GLU A 65 -7.29 5.81 21.76
CA GLU A 65 -8.07 6.02 22.97
C GLU A 65 -7.16 6.73 23.97
N SER A 66 -7.39 8.03 24.14
CA SER A 66 -6.82 8.80 25.23
C SER A 66 -7.50 8.30 26.51
N GLY A 67 -6.81 7.44 27.24
CA GLY A 67 -7.07 7.19 28.67
C GLY A 67 -6.56 8.34 29.52
#